data_AF-A0A2M8P1L9-F1
#
_entry.id   AF-A0A2M8P1L9-F1
#
_cell.length_a   1.000
_cell.length_b   1.000
_cell.length_c   1.000
_cell.angle_alpha   90.00
_cell.angle_beta   90.00
_cell.angle_gamma   90.00
#
_symmetry.space_group_name_H-M   'P 1'
#
loop_
_entity.id
_entity.type
_entity.pdbx_description
1 polymer ?
#
loop_
_entity_poly.entity_id
_entity_poly.type
_entity_poly.pdbx_seq_one_letter_code
_entity_poly.pdbx_strand_id
1 'polypeptide(L)'
;MPRLILTFLLACLLVACNGESDSPAAAVENYLRTRITGDEAKLVALACRAREAEARTEAASFAPMNAEIKTLSCRADGTDGQYTIVACQGQMVTNYAGETREWDLGARRFRTVQEDGRWRVCGFAR
;
A
#
# COMPACT_ATOMS: atom_id res chain seq x y z
N MET A 1 24.43 -44.31 -10.01
CA MET A 1 24.07 -43.52 -8.81
C MET A 1 24.51 -42.02 -8.82
N PRO A 2 25.09 -41.41 -9.88
CA PRO A 2 25.35 -39.95 -9.86
C PRO A 2 24.20 -39.12 -10.46
N ARG A 3 23.32 -39.75 -11.26
CA ARG A 3 22.22 -39.05 -11.95
C ARG A 3 21.05 -38.66 -11.05
N LEU A 4 20.84 -39.37 -9.93
CA LEU A 4 19.74 -39.09 -8.99
C LEU A 4 20.07 -37.93 -8.02
N ILE A 5 21.36 -37.67 -7.79
CA ILE A 5 21.84 -36.57 -6.93
C ILE A 5 21.74 -35.24 -7.68
N LEU A 6 21.93 -35.25 -9.01
CA LEU A 6 21.84 -34.04 -9.84
C LEU A 6 20.40 -33.53 -10.00
N THR A 7 19.39 -34.40 -9.85
CA THR A 7 17.97 -34.00 -9.95
C THR A 7 17.43 -33.37 -8.66
N PHE A 8 17.98 -33.74 -7.50
CA PHE A 8 17.54 -33.18 -6.21
C PHE A 8 18.09 -31.76 -5.96
N LEU A 9 19.26 -31.44 -6.52
CA LEU A 9 19.86 -30.10 -6.41
C LEU A 9 19.15 -29.01 -7.24
N LEU A 10 18.39 -29.41 -8.27
CA LEU A 10 17.70 -28.48 -9.19
C LEU A 10 16.32 -28.03 -8.68
N ALA A 11 15.76 -28.72 -7.68
CA ALA A 11 14.43 -28.41 -7.12
C ALA A 11 14.46 -27.26 -6.08
N CYS A 12 15.63 -26.90 -5.54
CA CYS A 12 15.76 -25.85 -4.52
C CYS A 12 15.92 -24.43 -5.08
N LEU A 13 16.00 -24.26 -6.41
CA LEU A 13 16.25 -22.94 -7.04
C LEU A 13 14.98 -22.14 -7.37
N LEU A 14 13.79 -22.61 -7.00
CA LEU A 14 12.50 -21.96 -7.34
C LEU A 14 11.92 -21.06 -6.23
N VAL A 15 12.67 -20.72 -5.18
CA VAL A 15 12.27 -19.61 -4.29
C VAL A 15 12.68 -18.28 -4.95
N ALA A 16 12.06 -17.98 -6.09
CA ALA A 16 12.03 -16.63 -6.62
C ALA A 16 11.07 -15.83 -5.74
N CYS A 17 11.61 -15.19 -4.71
CA CYS A 17 10.92 -14.10 -4.01
C CYS A 17 10.66 -12.97 -5.02
N ASN A 18 9.53 -13.02 -5.73
CA ASN A 18 8.97 -11.87 -6.44
C ASN A 18 8.31 -10.92 -5.43
N GLY A 19 9.10 -10.47 -4.45
CA GLY A 19 8.64 -9.55 -3.41
C GLY A 19 9.02 -8.13 -3.76
N GLU A 20 8.11 -7.39 -4.41
CA GLU A 20 7.84 -6.05 -3.88
C GLU A 20 7.60 -6.27 -2.39
N SER A 21 8.44 -5.67 -1.54
CA SER A 21 8.60 -6.10 -0.14
C SER A 21 7.23 -6.19 0.55
N ASP A 22 6.73 -7.42 0.75
CA ASP A 22 5.40 -7.68 1.33
C ASP A 22 5.41 -7.29 2.82
N SER A 23 5.24 -5.99 3.02
CA SER A 23 5.47 -5.30 4.27
C SER A 23 4.35 -4.28 4.45
N PRO A 24 3.99 -3.95 5.70
CA PRO A 24 2.96 -2.97 5.97
C PRO A 24 3.33 -1.59 5.40
N ALA A 25 4.61 -1.24 5.41
CA ALA A 25 5.11 0.00 4.81
C ALA A 25 4.88 0.05 3.29
N ALA A 26 5.30 -0.99 2.55
CA ALA A 26 5.09 -1.06 1.11
C ALA A 26 3.61 -1.08 0.74
N ALA A 27 2.76 -1.75 1.53
CA ALA A 27 1.32 -1.75 1.32
C ALA A 27 0.72 -0.34 1.41
N VAL A 28 1.16 0.47 2.38
CA VAL A 28 0.71 1.87 2.49
C VAL A 28 1.28 2.74 1.38
N GLU A 29 2.54 2.54 0.97
CA GLU A 29 3.10 3.26 -0.17
C GLU A 29 2.32 2.98 -1.45
N ASN A 30 2.04 1.70 -1.72
CA ASN A 30 1.26 1.28 -2.87
C ASN A 30 -0.18 1.82 -2.81
N TYR A 31 -0.81 1.81 -1.62
CA TYR A 31 -2.12 2.43 -1.42
C TYR A 31 -2.11 3.91 -1.76
N LEU A 32 -1.14 4.67 -1.26
CA LEU A 32 -1.03 6.12 -1.53
C LEU A 32 -0.77 6.41 -3.01
N ARG A 33 0.11 5.63 -3.65
CA ARG A 33 0.38 5.77 -5.09
C ARG A 33 -0.83 5.40 -5.95
N THR A 34 -1.56 4.36 -5.58
CA THR A 34 -2.80 3.97 -6.28
C THR A 34 -3.92 4.99 -6.06
N ARG A 35 -4.01 5.55 -4.85
CA ARG A 35 -5.03 6.55 -4.52
C ARG A 35 -4.98 7.76 -5.43
N ILE A 36 -3.79 8.29 -5.69
CA ILE A 36 -3.64 9.50 -6.52
C ILE A 36 -4.04 9.27 -7.99
N THR A 37 -4.16 8.03 -8.44
CA THR A 37 -4.63 7.72 -9.80
C THR A 37 -6.15 7.59 -9.88
N GLY A 38 -6.87 7.55 -8.75
CA GLY A 38 -8.31 7.28 -8.72
C GLY A 38 -8.71 5.91 -9.26
N ASP A 39 -7.79 4.94 -9.31
CA ASP A 39 -8.06 3.58 -9.80
C ASP A 39 -8.84 2.80 -8.75
N GLU A 40 -10.17 2.82 -8.90
CA GLU A 40 -11.11 2.23 -7.96
C GLU A 40 -10.84 0.75 -7.70
N ALA A 41 -10.67 -0.05 -8.75
CA ALA A 41 -10.49 -1.49 -8.62
C ALA A 41 -9.22 -1.81 -7.83
N LYS A 42 -8.11 -1.12 -8.12
CA LYS A 42 -6.86 -1.32 -7.37
C LYS A 42 -6.94 -0.78 -5.95
N LEU A 43 -7.55 0.38 -5.73
CA LEU A 43 -7.61 0.96 -4.39
C LEU A 43 -8.49 0.12 -3.45
N VAL A 44 -9.63 -0.37 -3.95
CA VAL A 44 -10.48 -1.34 -3.25
C VAL A 44 -9.69 -2.60 -2.93
N ALA A 45 -8.92 -3.12 -3.89
CA ALA A 45 -8.09 -4.29 -3.67
C ALA A 45 -6.95 -4.08 -2.68
N LEU A 46 -6.57 -2.84 -2.32
CA LEU A 46 -5.53 -2.54 -1.32
C LEU A 46 -6.12 -2.22 0.07
N ALA A 47 -7.41 -1.94 0.15
CA ALA A 47 -8.11 -1.69 1.40
C ALA A 47 -8.45 -3.00 2.13
N CYS A 48 -8.66 -2.91 3.44
CA CYS A 48 -9.25 -4.02 4.20
C CYS A 48 -10.70 -4.26 3.76
N ARG A 49 -11.16 -5.52 3.80
CA ARG A 49 -12.51 -5.90 3.33
C ARG A 49 -13.62 -5.03 3.92
N ALA A 50 -13.53 -4.73 5.21
CA ALA A 50 -14.52 -3.90 5.91
C ALA A 50 -14.62 -2.45 5.39
N ARG A 51 -13.66 -2.00 4.56
CA ARG A 51 -13.55 -0.62 4.06
C ARG A 51 -13.56 -0.52 2.54
N GLU A 52 -13.90 -1.58 1.82
CA GLU A 52 -13.96 -1.56 0.35
C GLU A 52 -14.91 -0.46 -0.17
N ALA A 53 -16.05 -0.23 0.49
CA ALA A 53 -16.97 0.84 0.13
C ALA A 53 -16.38 2.25 0.33
N GLU A 54 -15.62 2.45 1.41
CA GLU A 54 -14.91 3.71 1.66
C GLU A 54 -13.80 3.93 0.64
N ALA A 55 -13.03 2.89 0.31
CA ALA A 55 -11.97 2.95 -0.70
C ALA A 55 -12.54 3.29 -2.10
N ARG A 56 -13.73 2.78 -2.43
CA ARG A 56 -14.45 3.16 -3.65
C ARG A 56 -14.74 4.66 -3.70
N THR A 57 -15.23 5.21 -2.59
CA THR A 57 -15.54 6.63 -2.45
C THR A 57 -14.28 7.49 -2.51
N GLU A 58 -13.19 7.02 -1.88
CA GLU A 58 -11.88 7.68 -1.93
C GLU A 58 -11.34 7.73 -3.37
N ALA A 59 -11.39 6.62 -4.11
CA ALA A 59 -10.96 6.58 -5.52
C ALA A 59 -11.74 7.57 -6.39
N ALA A 60 -13.07 7.59 -6.28
CA ALA A 60 -13.92 8.53 -7.01
C ALA A 60 -13.61 10.00 -6.66
N SER A 61 -13.26 10.27 -5.40
CA SER A 61 -12.89 11.61 -4.94
C SER A 61 -11.54 12.07 -5.47
N PHE A 62 -10.60 11.14 -5.69
CA PHE A 62 -9.27 11.44 -6.22
C PHE A 62 -9.19 11.46 -7.75
N ALA A 63 -10.08 10.76 -8.46
CA ALA A 63 -10.10 10.70 -9.91
C ALA A 63 -10.02 12.08 -10.63
N PRO A 64 -10.70 13.16 -10.17
CA PRO A 64 -10.60 14.46 -10.82
C PRO A 64 -9.48 15.37 -10.28
N MET A 65 -8.66 14.91 -9.33
CA MET A 65 -7.77 15.76 -8.52
C MET A 65 -6.38 16.00 -9.13
N ASN A 66 -6.09 15.45 -10.33
CA ASN A 66 -4.79 15.52 -11.02
C ASN A 66 -3.60 15.49 -10.04
N ALA A 67 -3.58 14.45 -9.20
CA ALA A 67 -2.75 14.41 -8.02
C ALA A 67 -1.35 13.86 -8.34
N GLU A 68 -0.34 14.39 -7.64
CA GLU A 68 1.06 13.98 -7.79
C GLU A 68 1.70 13.80 -6.42
N ILE A 69 2.46 12.71 -6.24
CA ILE A 69 3.30 12.50 -5.06
C ILE A 69 4.71 13.00 -5.38
N LYS A 70 5.17 14.03 -4.65
CA LYS A 70 6.51 14.59 -4.80
C LYS A 70 7.56 13.75 -4.09
N THR A 71 7.24 13.35 -2.86
CA THR A 71 8.08 12.50 -2.03
C THR A 71 7.19 11.56 -1.22
N LEU A 72 7.66 10.34 -1.02
CA LEU A 72 6.97 9.34 -0.20
C LEU A 72 7.97 8.33 0.33
N SER A 73 7.96 8.13 1.63
CA SER A 73 8.63 7.03 2.30
C SER A 73 7.81 6.63 3.53
N CYS A 74 7.55 5.34 3.70
CA CYS A 74 6.84 4.80 4.84
C CYS A 74 7.69 3.80 5.61
N ARG A 75 7.41 3.69 6.92
CA ARG A 75 8.03 2.70 7.82
C ARG A 75 7.00 2.20 8.83
N ALA A 76 7.18 0.97 9.28
CA ALA A 76 6.42 0.47 10.44
C ALA A 76 6.74 1.35 11.67
N ASP A 77 5.70 1.68 12.44
CA ASP A 77 5.73 2.60 13.58
C ASP A 77 4.99 1.99 14.79
N GLY A 78 5.15 0.68 14.98
CA GLY A 78 4.57 -0.08 16.09
C GLY A 78 3.28 -0.81 15.74
N THR A 79 2.50 -1.12 16.78
CA THR A 79 1.28 -1.93 16.71
C THR A 79 0.19 -1.37 17.62
N ASP A 80 -1.06 -1.49 17.21
CA ASP A 80 -2.25 -1.16 18.01
C ASP A 80 -3.26 -2.33 17.89
N GLY A 81 -3.33 -3.15 18.93
CA GLY A 81 -4.10 -4.40 18.92
C GLY A 81 -3.66 -5.32 17.78
N GLN A 82 -4.57 -5.61 16.85
CA GLN A 82 -4.32 -6.45 15.68
C GLN A 82 -3.67 -5.70 14.50
N TYR A 83 -3.53 -4.37 14.61
CA TYR A 83 -3.02 -3.55 13.52
C TYR A 83 -1.53 -3.32 13.65
N THR A 84 -0.82 -3.38 12.53
CA THR A 84 0.51 -2.78 12.40
C THR A 84 0.34 -1.33 11.96
N ILE A 85 0.97 -0.43 12.70
CA ILE A 85 0.92 1.00 12.45
C ILE A 85 2.06 1.38 11.50
N VAL A 86 1.77 2.26 10.55
CA VAL A 86 2.73 2.74 9.57
C VAL A 86 2.74 4.26 9.59
N ALA A 87 3.93 4.84 9.76
CA ALA A 87 4.16 6.26 9.60
C ALA A 87 4.77 6.51 8.22
N CYS A 88 4.30 7.56 7.55
CA CYS A 88 4.84 8.01 6.29
C CYS A 88 5.42 9.41 6.43
N GLN A 89 6.24 9.79 5.47
CA GLN A 89 6.73 11.15 5.28
C GLN A 89 6.68 11.49 3.80
N GLY A 90 6.54 12.79 3.52
CA GLY A 90 6.59 13.32 2.18
C GLY A 90 5.39 14.21 1.87
N GLN A 91 5.22 14.53 0.60
CA GLN A 91 4.26 15.51 0.14
C GLN A 91 3.54 15.04 -1.11
N MET A 92 2.24 15.37 -1.17
CA MET A 92 1.48 15.29 -2.41
C MET A 92 0.84 16.62 -2.76
N VAL A 93 0.62 16.83 -4.05
CA VAL A 93 -0.05 18.00 -4.61
C VAL A 93 -1.31 17.52 -5.32
N THR A 94 -2.40 18.25 -5.17
CA THR A 94 -3.64 18.04 -5.94
C THR A 94 -3.97 19.30 -6.71
N ASN A 95 -4.49 19.16 -7.92
CA ASN A 95 -5.07 20.24 -8.68
C ASN A 95 -6.51 19.89 -9.07
N TYR A 96 -7.47 20.68 -8.61
CA TYR A 96 -8.88 20.53 -8.95
C TYR A 96 -9.44 21.87 -9.43
N ALA A 97 -9.96 21.90 -10.66
CA ALA A 97 -10.51 23.10 -11.27
C ALA A 97 -9.56 24.33 -11.22
N GLY A 98 -8.25 24.09 -11.35
CA GLY A 98 -7.23 25.14 -11.30
C GLY A 98 -6.77 25.52 -9.89
N GLU A 99 -7.41 25.01 -8.84
CA GLU A 99 -6.96 25.19 -7.46
C GLU A 99 -5.93 24.13 -7.08
N THR A 100 -4.71 24.57 -6.78
CA THR A 100 -3.62 23.70 -6.31
C THR A 100 -3.56 23.69 -4.79
N ARG A 101 -3.45 22.49 -4.21
CA ARG A 101 -3.26 22.30 -2.76
C ARG A 101 -2.12 21.32 -2.49
N GLU A 102 -1.38 21.59 -1.43
CA GLU A 102 -0.32 20.71 -0.93
C GLU A 102 -0.80 19.97 0.32
N TRP A 103 -0.38 18.72 0.46
CA TRP A 103 -0.76 17.86 1.57
C TRP A 103 0.48 17.15 2.12
N ASP A 104 0.62 17.19 3.44
CA ASP A 104 1.61 16.40 4.17
C ASP A 104 1.14 14.94 4.30
N LEU A 105 1.90 14.02 3.72
CA LEU A 105 1.61 12.58 3.78
C LEU A 105 1.95 11.95 5.13
N GLY A 106 2.70 12.67 5.99
CA GLY A 106 3.00 12.29 7.37
C GLY A 106 2.01 12.80 8.41
N ALA A 107 1.01 13.59 8.01
CA ALA A 107 0.01 14.16 8.92
C ALA A 107 -0.79 13.10 9.69
N ARG A 108 -0.86 11.86 9.18
CA ARG A 108 -1.59 10.76 9.81
C ARG A 108 -0.81 9.46 9.68
N ARG A 109 -0.95 8.60 10.69
CA ARG A 109 -0.46 7.22 10.66
C ARG A 109 -1.54 6.29 10.10
N PHE A 110 -1.12 5.25 9.42
CA PHE A 110 -2.00 4.23 8.85
C PHE A 110 -2.05 3.01 9.74
N ARG A 111 -3.19 2.32 9.75
CA ARG A 111 -3.34 0.99 10.31
C ARG A 111 -3.41 -0.04 9.18
N THR A 112 -2.69 -1.13 9.34
CA THR A 112 -2.63 -2.22 8.38
C THR A 112 -2.88 -3.56 9.06
N VAL A 113 -3.39 -4.53 8.32
CA VAL A 113 -3.56 -5.92 8.77
C VAL A 113 -3.27 -6.85 7.60
N GLN A 114 -2.88 -8.09 7.87
CA GLN A 114 -2.84 -9.12 6.83
C GLN A 114 -4.23 -9.75 6.66
N GLU A 115 -4.76 -9.71 5.44
CA GLU A 115 -5.94 -10.46 5.03
C GLU A 115 -5.54 -11.35 3.85
N ASP A 116 -5.82 -12.66 3.95
CA ASP A 116 -5.42 -13.67 2.95
C ASP A 116 -3.92 -13.64 2.59
N GLY A 117 -3.06 -13.43 3.59
CA GLY A 117 -1.61 -13.38 3.38
C GLY A 117 -1.12 -12.15 2.60
N ARG A 118 -1.92 -11.07 2.53
CA ARG A 118 -1.53 -9.79 1.95
C ARG A 118 -1.79 -8.66 2.94
N TRP A 119 -0.87 -7.72 3.04
CA TRP A 119 -1.11 -6.49 3.80
C TRP A 119 -2.19 -5.63 3.15
N ARG A 120 -3.12 -5.14 3.97
CA ARG A 120 -4.24 -4.27 3.60
C ARG A 120 -4.24 -3.01 4.42
N VAL A 121 -4.67 -1.89 3.84
CA VAL A 121 -4.81 -0.60 4.54
C VAL A 121 -6.21 -0.50 5.15
N CYS A 122 -6.27 -0.49 6.48
CA CYS A 122 -7.51 -0.44 7.23
C CYS A 122 -7.92 0.98 7.61
N GLY A 123 -7.16 2.00 7.20
CA GLY A 123 -7.45 3.41 7.50
C GLY A 123 -6.36 4.02 8.36
N PHE A 124 -6.72 4.95 9.23
CA PHE A 124 -5.77 5.70 10.04
C PHE A 124 -5.73 5.21 11.49
N ALA A 125 -4.56 5.32 12.12
CA ALA A 125 -4.43 5.18 13.57
C ALA A 125 -5.15 6.35 14.26
N ARG A 126 -5.66 6.13 15.48
CA ARG A 126 -6.28 7.17 16.30
C ARG A 126 -5.23 8.06 16.96
#